data_AF-A0A0Q6MUG2-F1
#
_entry.id   AF-A0A0Q6MUG2-F1
#
_cell.length_a   1.000
_cell.length_b   1.000
_cell.length_c   1.000
_cell.angle_alpha   90.00
_cell.angle_beta   90.00
_cell.angle_gamma   90.00
#
_symmetry.space_group_name_H-M   'P 1'
#
loop_
_entity.id
_entity.type
_entity.pdbx_description
1 polymer ?
#
loop_
_entity_poly.entity_id
_entity_poly.type
_entity_poly.pdbx_seq_one_letter_code
_entity_poly.pdbx_strand_id
1 'polypeptide(L)'
;MYGILRAKDRWDVCIVRDGQRHRKAFMFSVHGEEAGLAAAQAWRDRIVATYPALSRRELAQRARADTKEELSGIFCRRDADGQPLFWTAHTQCAPDKRLQKAFSVSRYGERARDMAIRERERQLTQMRGVVFGLLDAGGRQLLEQHAGLPEPVVIEPIPWPVPSTGPTNKSNTSGFAGVHLLNNRRGKPRAWSARTRVGRVTQSKLFSIAKYGDAKAKELAIAERQRQLEKVAQAADIPAAPHAS
;
A
#
# COMPACT_ATOMS: atom_id res chain seq x y z
N MET A 1 -26.18 -3.04 -22.80
CA MET A 1 -25.83 -1.62 -22.96
C MET A 1 -25.63 -1.04 -21.57
N TYR A 2 -24.45 -0.52 -21.25
CA TYR A 2 -24.21 0.08 -19.94
C TYR A 2 -25.27 1.11 -19.57
N GLY A 3 -25.90 0.90 -18.42
CA GLY A 3 -26.83 1.85 -17.82
C GLY A 3 -28.18 1.96 -18.51
N ILE A 4 -28.43 1.20 -19.59
CA ILE A 4 -29.68 1.23 -20.35
C ILE A 4 -30.23 -0.19 -20.43
N LEU A 5 -31.46 -0.36 -19.93
CA LEU A 5 -32.20 -1.61 -19.90
C LEU A 5 -33.40 -1.49 -20.84
N ARG A 6 -33.61 -2.52 -21.66
CA ARG A 6 -34.83 -2.64 -22.45
C ARG A 6 -35.92 -3.23 -21.57
N ALA A 7 -37.02 -2.52 -21.42
CA ALA A 7 -38.27 -3.06 -20.86
C ALA A 7 -39.27 -3.32 -22.00
N LYS A 8 -40.45 -3.87 -21.66
CA LYS A 8 -41.47 -4.25 -22.65
C LYS A 8 -42.02 -3.04 -23.43
N ASP A 9 -42.05 -1.88 -22.80
CA ASP A 9 -42.72 -0.66 -23.26
C ASP A 9 -41.82 0.58 -23.24
N ARG A 10 -40.55 0.44 -22.87
CA ARG A 10 -39.64 1.58 -22.68
C ARG A 10 -38.16 1.19 -22.64
N TRP A 11 -37.31 2.20 -22.79
CA TRP A 11 -35.92 2.16 -22.38
C TRP A 11 -35.76 2.77 -20.98
N ASP A 12 -35.24 2.00 -20.04
CA ASP A 12 -34.92 2.47 -18.69
C ASP A 12 -33.43 2.75 -18.59
N VAL A 13 -33.06 3.99 -18.31
CA VAL A 13 -31.68 4.38 -17.99
C VAL A 13 -31.53 4.42 -16.48
N CYS A 14 -30.60 3.64 -15.92
CA CYS A 14 -30.27 3.63 -14.50
C CYS A 14 -28.74 3.58 -14.35
N ILE A 15 -28.17 4.70 -13.90
CA ILE A 15 -26.72 4.84 -13.69
C ILE A 15 -26.45 5.47 -12.33
N VAL A 16 -25.40 4.99 -11.66
CA VAL A 16 -24.94 5.56 -10.39
C VAL A 16 -23.63 6.31 -10.66
N ARG A 17 -23.59 7.59 -10.28
CA ARG A 17 -22.43 8.49 -10.41
C ARG A 17 -22.32 9.38 -9.20
N ASP A 18 -21.09 9.58 -8.72
CA ASP A 18 -20.81 10.32 -7.48
C ASP A 18 -21.67 9.90 -6.26
N GLY A 19 -21.98 8.60 -6.16
CA GLY A 19 -22.87 8.07 -5.13
C GLY A 19 -24.36 8.41 -5.30
N GLN A 20 -24.74 9.20 -6.30
CA GLN A 20 -26.12 9.50 -6.66
C GLN A 20 -26.62 8.57 -7.77
N ARG A 21 -27.89 8.16 -7.67
CA ARG A 21 -28.55 7.32 -8.66
C ARG A 21 -29.37 8.19 -9.61
N HIS A 22 -28.99 8.23 -10.87
CA HIS A 22 -29.74 8.89 -11.93
C HIS A 22 -30.58 7.86 -12.68
N ARG A 23 -31.91 8.06 -12.68
CA ARG A 23 -32.86 7.20 -13.37
C ARG A 23 -33.76 8.00 -14.29
N LYS A 24 -33.96 7.54 -15.52
CA LYS A 24 -34.93 8.11 -16.46
C LYS A 24 -35.48 7.03 -17.39
N ALA A 25 -36.76 7.12 -17.71
CA ALA A 25 -37.46 6.20 -18.61
C ALA A 25 -37.84 6.90 -19.92
N PHE A 26 -37.75 6.18 -21.03
CA PHE A 26 -38.12 6.64 -22.37
C PHE A 26 -39.14 5.67 -22.96
N MET A 27 -40.43 6.02 -22.92
CA MET A 27 -41.51 5.15 -23.36
C MET A 27 -41.56 5.02 -24.89
N PHE A 28 -41.82 3.81 -25.37
CA PHE A 28 -41.97 3.53 -26.81
C PHE A 28 -43.19 4.23 -27.39
N SER A 29 -44.24 4.45 -26.59
CA SER A 29 -45.44 5.19 -26.99
C SER A 29 -45.17 6.66 -27.33
N VAL A 30 -44.13 7.27 -26.77
CA VAL A 30 -43.80 8.69 -26.96
C VAL A 30 -42.70 8.88 -27.99
N HIS A 31 -41.68 8.02 -27.96
CA HIS A 31 -40.47 8.20 -28.77
C HIS A 31 -40.30 7.15 -29.87
N GLY A 32 -41.11 6.10 -29.90
CA GLY A 32 -40.80 4.89 -30.66
C GLY A 32 -39.60 4.14 -30.05
N GLU A 33 -39.36 2.91 -30.52
CA GLU A 33 -38.29 2.07 -29.97
C GLU A 33 -36.90 2.61 -30.35
N GLU A 34 -36.64 2.92 -31.62
CA GLU A 34 -35.31 3.38 -32.07
C GLU A 34 -34.98 4.80 -31.59
N ALA A 35 -35.89 5.76 -31.77
CA ALA A 35 -35.69 7.13 -31.30
C ALA A 35 -35.68 7.22 -29.76
N GLY A 36 -36.41 6.34 -29.07
CA GLY A 36 -36.29 6.17 -27.61
C GLY A 36 -34.91 5.70 -27.17
N LEU A 37 -34.27 4.80 -27.93
CA LEU A 37 -32.91 4.32 -27.64
C LEU A 37 -31.88 5.44 -27.84
N ALA A 38 -31.98 6.22 -28.92
CA ALA A 38 -31.10 7.35 -29.17
C ALA A 38 -31.22 8.42 -28.08
N ALA A 39 -32.45 8.75 -27.65
CA ALA A 39 -32.68 9.68 -26.55
C ALA A 39 -32.13 9.17 -25.21
N ALA A 40 -32.27 7.85 -24.94
CA ALA A 40 -31.70 7.20 -23.77
C ALA A 40 -30.17 7.26 -23.75
N GLN A 41 -29.52 7.03 -24.90
CA GLN A 41 -28.07 7.15 -25.06
C GLN A 41 -27.59 8.58 -24.84
N ALA A 42 -28.20 9.56 -25.51
CA ALA A 42 -27.83 10.97 -25.36
C ALA A 42 -27.99 11.48 -23.92
N TRP A 43 -29.05 11.04 -23.22
CA TRP A 43 -29.23 11.39 -21.81
C TRP A 43 -28.19 10.72 -20.91
N ARG A 44 -27.88 9.43 -21.12
CA ARG A 44 -26.80 8.73 -20.42
C ARG A 44 -25.48 9.45 -20.62
N ASP A 45 -25.12 9.78 -21.85
CA ASP A 45 -23.82 10.37 -22.18
C ASP A 45 -23.67 11.77 -21.57
N ARG A 46 -24.76 12.55 -21.53
CA ARG A 46 -24.79 13.81 -20.76
C ARG A 46 -24.50 13.59 -19.28
N ILE A 47 -25.15 12.61 -18.64
CA ILE A 47 -24.90 12.32 -17.21
C ILE A 47 -23.46 11.85 -17.00
N VAL A 48 -22.91 11.03 -17.90
CA VAL A 48 -21.51 10.57 -17.82
C VAL A 48 -20.53 11.74 -17.98
N ALA A 49 -20.83 12.70 -18.86
CA ALA A 49 -20.03 13.89 -19.06
C ALA A 49 -20.13 14.88 -17.87
N THR A 50 -21.32 15.06 -17.29
CA THR A 50 -21.54 15.95 -16.15
C THR A 50 -20.99 15.37 -14.84
N TYR A 51 -21.10 14.05 -14.65
CA TYR A 51 -20.66 13.35 -13.45
C TYR A 51 -19.61 12.27 -13.83
N PRO A 52 -18.33 12.68 -13.97
CA PRO A 52 -17.26 11.76 -14.32
C PRO A 52 -17.20 10.61 -13.30
N ALA A 53 -16.76 9.45 -13.76
CA ALA A 53 -16.71 8.30 -12.87
C ALA A 53 -15.68 8.54 -11.76
N LEU A 54 -16.09 8.25 -10.52
CA LEU A 54 -15.19 8.20 -9.39
C LEU A 54 -13.99 7.32 -9.73
N SER A 55 -12.80 7.90 -9.66
CA SER A 55 -11.57 7.15 -9.82
C SER A 55 -11.49 6.09 -8.73
N ARG A 56 -10.83 4.96 -9.03
CA ARG A 56 -10.59 3.93 -8.00
C ARG A 56 -9.76 4.51 -6.84
N ARG A 57 -8.93 5.51 -7.12
CA ARG A 57 -8.13 6.26 -6.13
C ARG A 57 -9.02 7.03 -5.15
N GLU A 58 -9.94 7.85 -5.65
CA GLU A 58 -10.86 8.63 -4.81
C GLU A 58 -11.73 7.72 -3.94
N LEU A 59 -12.25 6.61 -4.49
CA LEU A 59 -13.01 5.64 -3.69
C LEU A 59 -12.13 5.00 -2.61
N ALA A 60 -10.89 4.65 -2.94
CA ALA A 60 -9.97 4.05 -1.97
C ALA A 60 -9.54 5.03 -0.87
N GLN A 61 -9.58 6.34 -1.12
CA GLN A 61 -9.26 7.39 -0.15
C GLN A 61 -10.46 7.78 0.71
N ARG A 62 -11.69 7.55 0.25
CA ARG A 62 -12.91 7.89 1.01
C ARG A 62 -12.90 7.20 2.36
N ALA A 63 -13.09 7.99 3.42
CA ALA A 63 -13.32 7.47 4.76
C ALA A 63 -14.64 6.68 4.74
N ARG A 64 -14.61 5.44 5.23
CA ARG A 64 -15.83 4.65 5.42
C ARG A 64 -16.27 4.78 6.87
N ALA A 65 -17.57 4.75 7.11
CA ALA A 65 -18.14 4.87 8.45
C ALA A 65 -17.66 3.78 9.43
N ASP A 66 -17.21 2.64 8.92
CA ASP A 66 -16.63 1.52 9.67
C ASP A 66 -15.10 1.66 9.90
N THR A 67 -14.47 2.68 9.35
CA THR A 67 -13.02 2.87 9.48
C THR A 67 -12.70 3.45 10.86
N LYS A 68 -12.24 2.59 11.77
CA LYS A 68 -11.79 2.99 13.13
C LYS A 68 -10.53 3.85 13.13
N GLU A 69 -9.81 3.92 12.02
CA GLU A 69 -8.57 4.68 11.90
C GLU A 69 -8.79 5.96 11.10
N GLU A 70 -8.11 7.02 11.51
CA GLU A 70 -8.17 8.36 10.91
C GLU A 70 -7.84 8.36 9.39
N LEU A 71 -7.16 7.32 8.88
CA LEU A 71 -6.71 7.20 7.49
C LEU A 71 -7.16 5.88 6.84
N SER A 72 -7.98 5.99 5.80
CA SER A 72 -8.52 4.83 5.06
C SER A 72 -7.43 3.97 4.42
N GLY A 73 -7.36 2.70 4.80
CA GLY A 73 -6.38 1.74 4.29
C GLY A 73 -5.02 1.79 4.98
N ILE A 74 -4.90 2.53 6.09
CA ILE A 74 -3.81 2.36 7.04
C ILE A 74 -4.36 1.61 8.24
N PHE A 75 -3.58 0.65 8.75
CA PHE A 75 -3.96 -0.20 9.88
C PHE A 75 -2.87 -0.24 10.95
N CYS A 76 -3.22 0.07 12.18
CA CYS A 76 -2.39 -0.02 13.37
C CYS A 76 -2.70 -1.30 14.14
N ARG A 77 -1.83 -2.31 14.04
CA ARG A 77 -1.89 -3.47 14.93
C ARG A 77 -1.31 -3.09 16.28
N ARG A 78 -2.08 -3.28 17.35
CA ARG A 78 -1.67 -3.04 18.74
C ARG A 78 -1.45 -4.34 19.50
N ASP A 79 -0.67 -4.30 20.57
CA ASP A 79 -0.53 -5.41 21.53
C ASP A 79 -1.67 -5.42 22.56
N ALA A 80 -1.60 -6.35 23.53
CA ALA A 80 -2.56 -6.45 24.63
C ALA A 80 -2.59 -5.22 25.55
N ASP A 81 -1.48 -4.47 25.61
CA ASP A 81 -1.34 -3.24 26.40
C ASP A 81 -1.82 -2.00 25.62
N GLY A 82 -2.30 -2.17 24.37
CA GLY A 82 -2.75 -1.10 23.49
C GLY A 82 -1.64 -0.37 22.73
N GLN A 83 -0.37 -0.80 22.88
CA GLN A 83 0.78 -0.17 22.24
C GLN A 83 0.88 -0.57 20.76
N PRO A 84 1.23 0.36 19.86
CA PRO A 84 1.31 0.08 18.43
C PRO A 84 2.51 -0.84 18.13
N LEU A 85 2.25 -2.00 17.53
CA LEU A 85 3.27 -2.96 17.09
C LEU A 85 3.67 -2.75 15.63
N PHE A 86 2.69 -2.54 14.75
CA PHE A 86 2.90 -2.38 13.31
C PHE A 86 1.91 -1.40 12.70
N TRP A 87 2.40 -0.56 11.79
CA TRP A 87 1.60 0.24 10.88
C TRP A 87 1.60 -0.40 9.50
N THR A 88 0.43 -0.64 8.93
CA THR A 88 0.27 -1.37 7.67
C THR A 88 -0.43 -0.51 6.65
N ALA A 89 0.21 -0.29 5.51
CA ALA A 89 -0.42 0.28 4.32
C ALA A 89 -1.10 -0.82 3.51
N HIS A 90 -2.37 -0.63 3.17
CA HIS A 90 -3.19 -1.61 2.50
C HIS A 90 -4.04 -0.96 1.39
N THR A 91 -3.90 -1.48 0.17
CA THR A 91 -4.58 -0.95 -1.03
C THR A 91 -5.03 -2.07 -1.97
N GLN A 92 -6.31 -2.08 -2.34
CA GLN A 92 -6.80 -2.92 -3.43
C GLN A 92 -6.65 -2.19 -4.76
N CYS A 93 -5.59 -2.49 -5.53
CA CYS A 93 -5.28 -1.78 -6.77
C CYS A 93 -6.17 -2.23 -7.93
N ALA A 94 -6.37 -3.55 -8.07
CA ALA A 94 -7.23 -4.18 -9.07
C ALA A 94 -8.07 -5.29 -8.40
N PRO A 95 -9.10 -5.89 -9.04
CA PRO A 95 -9.88 -6.99 -8.46
C PRO A 95 -9.03 -8.15 -7.93
N ASP A 96 -7.92 -8.44 -8.60
CA ASP A 96 -6.97 -9.52 -8.32
C ASP A 96 -5.66 -9.01 -7.66
N LYS A 97 -5.37 -7.70 -7.76
CA LYS A 97 -4.11 -7.12 -7.26
C LYS A 97 -4.31 -6.33 -5.96
N ARG A 98 -3.84 -6.91 -4.86
CA ARG A 98 -3.79 -6.31 -3.53
C ARG A 98 -2.34 -5.95 -3.17
N LEU A 99 -2.09 -4.69 -2.82
CA LEU A 99 -0.81 -4.24 -2.27
C LEU A 99 -0.93 -4.08 -0.76
N GLN A 100 -0.01 -4.69 -0.03
CA GLN A 100 0.06 -4.60 1.41
C GLN A 100 1.51 -4.53 1.86
N LYS A 101 1.80 -3.65 2.82
CA LYS A 101 3.13 -3.58 3.44
C LYS A 101 3.02 -3.10 4.88
N ALA A 102 3.74 -3.79 5.77
CA ALA A 102 3.76 -3.49 7.20
C ALA A 102 5.12 -2.92 7.63
N PHE A 103 5.07 -1.95 8.53
CA PHE A 103 6.19 -1.26 9.14
C PHE A 103 6.14 -1.47 10.64
N SER A 104 7.19 -2.08 11.19
CA SER A 104 7.23 -2.41 12.62
C SER A 104 7.67 -1.21 13.45
N VAL A 105 6.92 -0.92 14.52
CA VAL A 105 7.26 0.12 15.48
C VAL A 105 8.54 -0.25 16.25
N SER A 106 8.77 -1.53 16.55
CA SER A 106 10.04 -1.94 17.18
C SER A 106 11.27 -1.71 16.29
N ARG A 107 11.08 -1.64 14.96
CA ARG A 107 12.17 -1.40 14.00
C ARG A 107 12.34 0.08 13.66
N TYR A 108 11.24 0.81 13.49
CA TYR A 108 11.24 2.17 12.94
C TYR A 108 10.73 3.24 13.93
N GLY A 109 10.33 2.84 15.14
CA GLY A 109 9.77 3.74 16.14
C GLY A 109 8.53 4.48 15.62
N GLU A 110 8.44 5.75 15.96
CA GLU A 110 7.36 6.65 15.52
C GLU A 110 7.30 6.81 14.00
N ARG A 111 8.44 6.70 13.30
CA ARG A 111 8.52 6.81 11.83
C ARG A 111 7.77 5.68 11.11
N ALA A 112 7.41 4.59 11.81
CA ALA A 112 6.63 3.51 11.24
C ALA A 112 5.28 4.00 10.69
N ARG A 113 4.65 4.98 11.35
CA ARG A 113 3.38 5.59 10.90
C ARG A 113 3.58 6.35 9.59
N ASP A 114 4.56 7.24 9.54
CA ASP A 114 4.85 8.06 8.35
C ASP A 114 5.26 7.20 7.15
N MET A 115 6.03 6.13 7.39
CA MET A 115 6.39 5.17 6.35
C MET A 115 5.17 4.44 5.78
N ALA A 116 4.20 4.09 6.63
CA ALA A 116 2.95 3.50 6.17
C ALA A 116 2.11 4.51 5.36
N ILE A 117 2.07 5.78 5.75
CA ILE A 117 1.38 6.84 4.99
C ILE A 117 2.02 7.00 3.60
N ARG A 118 3.34 7.18 3.52
CA ARG A 118 4.05 7.33 2.23
C ARG A 118 3.90 6.10 1.32
N GLU A 119 3.97 4.90 1.89
CA GLU A 119 3.74 3.69 1.11
C GLU A 119 2.28 3.60 0.64
N ARG A 120 1.30 4.03 1.45
CA ARG A 120 -0.10 4.08 1.04
C ARG A 120 -0.28 5.05 -0.13
N GLU A 121 0.34 6.23 -0.11
CA GLU A 121 0.34 7.17 -1.23
C GLU A 121 0.96 6.54 -2.49
N ARG A 122 2.09 5.84 -2.36
CA ARG A 122 2.73 5.09 -3.46
C ARG A 122 1.84 3.97 -4.01
N GLN A 123 1.07 3.29 -3.16
CA GLN A 123 0.12 2.28 -3.60
C GLN A 123 -1.06 2.92 -4.34
N LEU A 124 -1.51 4.10 -3.89
CA LEU A 124 -2.57 4.87 -4.53
C LEU A 124 -2.16 5.41 -5.92
N THR A 125 -0.89 5.80 -6.13
CA THR A 125 -0.41 6.20 -7.47
C THR A 125 -0.36 5.03 -8.47
N GLN A 126 -0.29 3.79 -7.98
CA GLN A 126 -0.41 2.60 -8.83
C GLN A 126 -1.87 2.27 -9.17
N MET A 127 -2.85 2.91 -8.53
CA MET A 127 -4.25 2.73 -8.88
C MET A 127 -4.56 3.51 -10.15
N ARG A 128 -4.84 2.77 -11.23
CA ARG A 128 -5.37 3.31 -12.48
C ARG A 128 -6.82 2.88 -12.66
N GLY A 129 -7.59 3.70 -13.39
CA GLY A 129 -8.96 3.39 -13.79
C GLY A 129 -10.03 3.88 -12.82
N VAL A 130 -11.29 3.72 -13.24
CA VAL A 130 -12.48 4.18 -12.52
C VAL A 130 -13.25 3.01 -11.90
N VAL A 131 -14.06 3.27 -10.88
CA VAL A 131 -14.86 2.23 -10.22
C VAL A 131 -15.97 1.79 -11.17
N PHE A 132 -15.99 0.50 -11.52
CA PHE A 132 -16.97 -0.06 -12.44
C PHE A 132 -17.95 -0.99 -11.71
N GLY A 133 -19.24 -0.83 -11.97
CA GLY A 133 -20.21 -1.93 -11.84
C GLY A 133 -20.07 -2.92 -13.01
N LEU A 134 -21.01 -3.86 -13.18
CA LEU A 134 -21.04 -4.70 -14.38
C LEU A 134 -21.23 -3.82 -15.64
N LEU A 135 -20.20 -3.73 -16.47
CA LEU A 135 -20.17 -2.99 -17.74
C LEU A 135 -19.91 -3.92 -18.91
N ASP A 136 -20.59 -3.66 -20.03
CA ASP A 136 -20.24 -4.19 -21.34
C ASP A 136 -19.07 -3.39 -21.97
N ALA A 137 -18.51 -3.90 -23.07
CA ALA A 137 -17.31 -3.33 -23.71
C ALA A 137 -17.48 -1.85 -24.11
N GLY A 138 -18.65 -1.48 -24.64
CA GLY A 138 -18.95 -0.09 -25.02
C GLY A 138 -19.00 0.87 -23.82
N GLY A 139 -19.53 0.42 -22.68
CA GLY A 139 -19.52 1.20 -21.44
C GLY A 139 -18.12 1.44 -20.87
N ARG A 140 -17.16 0.53 -21.12
CA ARG A 140 -15.76 0.68 -20.69
C ARG A 140 -15.04 1.76 -21.48
N GLN A 141 -15.18 1.74 -22.81
CA GLN A 141 -14.54 2.71 -23.70
C GLN A 141 -15.01 4.14 -23.43
N LEU A 142 -16.32 4.33 -23.24
CA LEU A 142 -16.92 5.64 -22.94
C LEU A 142 -16.42 6.20 -21.59
N LEU A 143 -16.10 5.31 -20.64
CA LEU A 143 -15.56 5.70 -19.35
C LEU A 143 -14.09 6.05 -19.36
N GLU A 144 -13.27 5.33 -20.14
CA GLU A 144 -11.87 5.68 -20.35
C GLU A 144 -11.73 7.04 -21.04
N GLN A 145 -12.64 7.37 -21.96
CA GLN A 145 -12.68 8.67 -22.64
C GLN A 145 -13.00 9.85 -21.70
N HIS A 146 -13.76 9.62 -20.63
CA HIS A 146 -14.17 10.65 -19.67
C HIS A 146 -13.49 10.51 -18.29
N ALA A 147 -12.48 9.66 -18.16
CA ALA A 147 -11.71 9.54 -16.92
C ALA A 147 -10.80 10.78 -16.77
N GLY A 148 -11.10 11.63 -15.78
CA GLY A 148 -10.18 12.70 -15.40
C GLY A 148 -8.84 12.09 -15.00
N LEU A 149 -7.75 12.54 -15.62
CA LEU A 149 -6.40 12.14 -15.23
C LEU A 149 -6.15 12.70 -13.82
N PRO A 150 -5.94 11.87 -12.79
CA PRO A 150 -5.53 12.40 -11.49
C PRO A 150 -4.15 13.03 -11.66
N GLU A 151 -3.97 14.24 -11.11
CA GLU A 151 -2.66 14.90 -11.12
C GLU A 151 -1.59 13.96 -10.55
N PRO A 152 -0.47 13.78 -11.28
CA PRO A 152 0.61 12.93 -10.82
C PRO A 152 1.29 13.60 -9.63
N VAL A 153 0.98 13.13 -8.42
CA VAL A 153 1.78 13.46 -7.24
C VAL A 153 3.12 12.76 -7.41
N VAL A 154 4.19 13.55 -7.56
CA VAL A 154 5.57 13.05 -7.57
C VAL A 154 5.89 12.58 -6.16
N ILE A 155 5.82 11.27 -5.93
CA ILE A 155 6.21 10.65 -4.65
C ILE A 155 7.63 10.13 -4.83
N GLU A 156 8.58 10.70 -4.10
CA GLU A 156 9.94 10.17 -4.06
C GLU A 156 9.93 8.71 -3.55
N PRO A 157 10.63 7.79 -4.22
CA PRO A 157 10.70 6.40 -3.79
C PRO A 157 11.28 6.32 -2.38
N ILE A 158 10.61 5.61 -1.47
CA ILE A 158 11.20 5.25 -0.18
C ILE A 158 12.44 4.39 -0.48
N PRO A 159 13.67 4.82 -0.09
CA PRO A 159 14.86 4.05 -0.34
C PRO A 159 14.75 2.69 0.38
N TRP A 160 14.80 1.61 -0.38
CA TRP A 160 14.79 0.26 0.19
C TRP A 160 16.12 -0.43 -0.14
N PRO A 161 16.75 -1.16 0.81
CA PRO A 161 16.32 -1.46 2.18
C PRO A 161 17.00 -0.58 3.25
N VAL A 162 16.22 0.17 4.05
CA VAL A 162 16.74 0.80 5.29
C VAL A 162 16.94 -0.30 6.34
N PRO A 163 18.17 -0.57 6.82
CA PRO A 163 18.38 -1.58 7.84
C PRO A 163 17.73 -1.18 9.18
N SER A 164 17.42 -2.15 10.02
CA SER A 164 16.83 -1.90 11.34
C SER A 164 17.76 -1.02 12.18
N THR A 165 17.39 0.23 12.45
CA THR A 165 18.17 1.21 13.24
C THR A 165 17.54 1.55 14.60
N GLY A 166 16.36 1.03 14.94
CA GLY A 166 15.66 1.35 16.20
C GLY A 166 16.20 0.62 17.46
N PRO A 167 15.95 1.15 18.67
CA PRO A 167 16.17 0.46 19.94
C PRO A 167 15.22 -0.74 20.13
N THR A 168 15.67 -1.77 20.86
CA THR A 168 15.11 -3.13 20.85
C THR A 168 13.90 -3.40 21.74
N ASN A 169 13.11 -4.41 21.34
CA ASN A 169 12.09 -5.13 22.13
C ASN A 169 12.56 -5.55 23.54
N LYS A 170 11.59 -5.67 24.47
CA LYS A 170 11.73 -6.07 25.90
C LYS A 170 12.57 -7.34 26.15
N SER A 171 12.79 -8.21 25.17
CA SER A 171 13.49 -9.50 25.31
C SER A 171 14.96 -9.52 24.88
N ASN A 172 15.56 -8.39 24.49
CA ASN A 172 16.97 -8.33 24.07
C ASN A 172 17.88 -7.68 25.12
N THR A 173 18.65 -8.50 25.84
CA THR A 173 19.62 -8.08 26.87
C THR A 173 20.83 -7.29 26.33
N SER A 174 20.96 -7.15 25.01
CA SER A 174 22.14 -6.54 24.38
C SER A 174 22.10 -5.02 24.32
N GLY A 175 20.92 -4.40 24.31
CA GLY A 175 20.71 -2.97 24.08
C GLY A 175 20.91 -2.51 22.62
N PHE A 176 21.29 -3.40 21.70
CA PHE A 176 21.58 -3.08 20.30
C PHE A 176 20.82 -3.97 19.31
N ALA A 177 20.05 -3.36 18.39
CA ALA A 177 19.24 -4.09 17.42
C ALA A 177 20.06 -4.90 16.41
N GLY A 178 19.79 -6.21 16.37
CA GLY A 178 20.54 -7.17 15.55
C GLY A 178 21.82 -7.67 16.21
N VAL A 179 22.11 -7.27 17.45
CA VAL A 179 23.16 -7.88 18.28
C VAL A 179 22.50 -8.80 19.29
N HIS A 180 22.88 -10.08 19.29
CA HIS A 180 22.28 -11.11 20.13
C HIS A 180 23.32 -11.92 20.89
N LEU A 181 23.03 -12.22 22.16
CA LEU A 181 23.78 -13.23 22.89
C LEU A 181 23.27 -14.62 22.50
N LEU A 182 24.20 -15.51 22.12
CA LEU A 182 23.91 -16.89 21.80
C LEU A 182 24.36 -17.77 22.96
N ASN A 183 23.43 -18.59 23.43
CA ASN A 183 23.68 -19.57 24.46
C ASN A 183 23.98 -20.95 23.84
N ASN A 184 24.73 -21.77 24.56
CA ASN A 184 24.92 -23.18 24.19
C ASN A 184 23.69 -24.02 24.55
N ARG A 185 23.72 -25.32 24.22
CA ARG A 185 22.64 -26.27 24.55
C ARG A 185 22.34 -26.40 26.05
N ARG A 186 23.28 -26.01 26.92
CA ARG A 186 23.15 -26.01 28.38
C ARG A 186 22.77 -24.63 28.96
N GLY A 187 22.36 -23.68 28.10
CA GLY A 187 21.95 -22.35 28.51
C GLY A 187 23.08 -21.38 28.88
N LYS A 188 24.36 -21.77 28.79
CA LYS A 188 25.50 -20.88 29.10
C LYS A 188 25.84 -19.97 27.92
N PRO A 189 26.21 -18.69 28.15
CA PRO A 189 26.68 -17.76 27.13
C PRO A 189 27.83 -18.35 26.31
N ARG A 190 27.71 -18.36 24.97
CA ARG A 190 28.71 -18.91 24.04
C ARG A 190 29.36 -17.83 23.18
N ALA A 191 28.56 -16.98 22.57
CA ALA A 191 29.03 -16.01 21.59
C ALA A 191 28.07 -14.83 21.46
N TRP A 192 28.60 -13.68 21.07
CA TRP A 192 27.82 -12.54 20.60
C TRP A 192 27.71 -12.58 19.07
N SER A 193 26.51 -12.33 18.54
CA SER A 193 26.26 -12.32 17.09
C SER A 193 25.80 -10.95 16.62
N ALA A 194 26.44 -10.44 15.57
CA ALA A 194 25.95 -9.31 14.78
C ALA A 194 25.18 -9.86 13.57
N ARG A 195 23.92 -9.47 13.39
CA ARG A 195 23.05 -9.90 12.30
C ARG A 195 22.42 -8.71 11.60
N THR A 196 22.59 -8.65 10.29
CA THR A 196 22.00 -7.65 9.40
C THR A 196 21.24 -8.34 8.28
N ARG A 197 19.97 -7.96 8.09
CA ARG A 197 19.17 -8.45 6.96
C ARG A 197 18.99 -7.34 5.93
N VAL A 198 19.43 -7.61 4.71
CA VAL A 198 19.37 -6.73 3.54
C VAL A 198 18.53 -7.43 2.49
N GLY A 199 17.26 -7.04 2.37
CA GLY A 199 16.29 -7.75 1.52
C GLY A 199 16.13 -9.24 1.92
N ARG A 200 16.51 -10.14 1.00
CA ARG A 200 16.48 -11.60 1.22
C ARG A 200 17.77 -12.16 1.81
N VAL A 201 18.88 -11.41 1.79
CA VAL A 201 20.18 -11.86 2.27
C VAL A 201 20.35 -11.51 3.74
N THR A 202 20.81 -12.47 4.53
CA THR A 202 21.15 -12.26 5.94
C THR A 202 22.66 -12.37 6.09
N GLN A 203 23.30 -11.26 6.43
CA GLN A 203 24.70 -11.25 6.83
C GLN A 203 24.74 -11.41 8.35
N SER A 204 25.54 -12.37 8.82
CA SER A 204 25.75 -12.55 10.25
C SER A 204 27.18 -12.90 10.56
N LYS A 205 27.69 -12.39 11.67
CA LYS A 205 29.03 -12.69 12.18
C LYS A 205 28.96 -12.98 13.67
N LEU A 206 29.86 -13.86 14.13
CA LEU A 206 29.87 -14.43 15.47
C LEU A 206 31.19 -14.12 16.15
N PHE A 207 31.11 -13.71 17.41
CA PHE A 207 32.25 -13.39 18.26
C PHE A 207 32.19 -14.26 19.52
N SER A 208 33.09 -15.24 19.61
CA SER A 208 33.11 -16.21 20.71
C SER A 208 33.55 -15.57 22.02
N ILE A 209 32.79 -15.81 23.09
CA ILE A 209 33.12 -15.35 24.45
C ILE A 209 34.38 -16.04 24.95
N ALA A 210 34.57 -17.33 24.62
CA ALA A 210 35.77 -18.07 25.02
C ALA A 210 37.07 -17.48 24.43
N LYS A 211 36.99 -16.76 23.31
CA LYS A 211 38.16 -16.16 22.64
C LYS A 211 38.43 -14.73 23.08
N TYR A 212 37.38 -13.91 23.23
CA TYR A 212 37.53 -12.46 23.45
C TYR A 212 37.11 -12.01 24.86
N GLY A 213 36.45 -12.87 25.64
CA GLY A 213 35.74 -12.46 26.86
C GLY A 213 34.39 -11.83 26.52
N ASP A 214 33.48 -11.79 27.51
CA ASP A 214 32.08 -11.41 27.28
C ASP A 214 31.94 -9.94 26.84
N ALA A 215 32.55 -9.02 27.59
CA ALA A 215 32.51 -7.59 27.29
C ALA A 215 33.12 -7.25 25.92
N LYS A 216 34.29 -7.82 25.60
CA LYS A 216 34.96 -7.56 24.32
C LYS A 216 34.23 -8.19 23.14
N ALA A 217 33.68 -9.40 23.31
CA ALA A 217 32.86 -10.05 22.28
C ALA A 217 31.59 -9.23 21.97
N LYS A 218 30.97 -8.63 22.99
CA LYS A 218 29.83 -7.72 22.82
C LYS A 218 30.23 -6.45 22.05
N GLU A 219 31.32 -5.81 22.43
CA GLU A 219 31.85 -4.61 21.77
C GLU A 219 32.13 -4.89 20.27
N LEU A 220 32.81 -6.00 19.96
CA LEU A 220 33.10 -6.41 18.58
C LEU A 220 31.83 -6.69 17.77
N ALA A 221 30.81 -7.27 18.39
CA ALA A 221 29.52 -7.50 17.72
C ALA A 221 28.79 -6.18 17.42
N ILE A 222 28.85 -5.19 18.31
CA ILE A 222 28.29 -3.86 18.08
C ILE A 222 29.03 -3.14 16.94
N ALA A 223 30.37 -3.14 16.98
CA ALA A 223 31.18 -2.49 15.95
C ALA A 223 30.98 -3.14 14.56
N GLU A 224 30.93 -4.47 14.50
CA GLU A 224 30.64 -5.17 13.25
C GLU A 224 29.22 -4.86 12.74
N ARG A 225 28.24 -4.75 13.65
CA ARG A 225 26.89 -4.37 13.28
C ARG A 225 26.85 -2.96 12.68
N GLN A 226 27.55 -2.00 13.26
CA GLN A 226 27.68 -0.64 12.71
C GLN A 226 28.29 -0.67 11.30
N ARG A 227 29.40 -1.41 11.10
CA ARG A 227 29.99 -1.58 9.76
C ARG A 227 29.02 -2.19 8.75
N GLN A 228 28.23 -3.17 9.16
CA GLN A 228 27.20 -3.76 8.28
C GLN A 228 26.11 -2.76 7.93
N LEU A 229 25.72 -1.88 8.86
CA LEU A 229 24.76 -0.80 8.63
C LEU A 229 25.31 0.25 7.66
N GLU A 230 26.55 0.69 7.85
CA GLU A 230 27.25 1.65 6.98
C GLU A 230 27.37 1.12 5.55
N LYS A 231 27.76 -0.16 5.38
CA LYS A 231 27.80 -0.78 4.05
C LYS A 231 26.45 -0.80 3.35
N VAL A 232 25.38 -1.02 4.10
CA VAL A 232 24.02 -1.03 3.54
C VAL A 232 23.55 0.38 3.20
N ALA A 233 23.90 1.38 4.02
CA ALA A 233 23.64 2.78 3.71
C ALA A 233 24.39 3.22 2.44
N GLN A 234 25.68 2.91 2.34
CA GLN A 234 26.49 3.18 1.14
C GLN A 234 25.94 2.47 -0.12
N ALA A 235 25.47 1.22 0.01
CA ALA A 235 24.87 0.51 -1.11
C ALA A 235 23.49 1.06 -1.51
N ALA A 236 22.78 1.74 -0.61
CA ALA A 236 21.51 2.39 -0.90
C ALA A 236 21.67 3.77 -1.57
N ASP A 237 22.80 4.45 -1.33
CA ASP A 237 23.14 5.76 -1.91
C ASP A 237 23.79 5.69 -3.31
N ILE A 238 24.11 4.50 -3.83
CA ILE A 238 24.59 4.36 -5.21
C ILE A 238 23.37 4.35 -6.14
N PRO A 239 23.13 5.40 -6.96
CA PRO A 239 22.06 5.39 -7.93
C PRO A 239 22.29 4.24 -8.91
N ALA A 240 21.26 3.42 -9.13
CA ALA A 240 21.27 2.41 -10.18
C ALA A 240 21.61 3.10 -11.51
N ALA A 241 22.77 2.76 -12.08
CA ALA A 241 23.21 3.30 -13.36
C ALA A 241 22.11 3.12 -14.40
N PRO A 242 21.87 4.12 -15.28
CA PRO A 242 20.87 4.00 -16.31
C PRO A 242 21.25 2.83 -17.22
N HIS A 243 20.33 1.87 -17.37
CA HIS A 243 20.46 0.81 -18.35
C HIS A 243 20.65 1.44 -19.73
N ALA A 244 21.83 1.25 -20.30
CA ALA A 244 22.19 1.70 -21.64
C ALA A 244 21.32 0.99 -22.69
N SER A 245 20.98 1.78 -23.71
CA SER A 245 20.08 1.53 -24.85
C SER A 245 20.35 0.25 -25.64
#